data_AF-A0A7W9T3U1-F1
#
_entry.id   AF-A0A7W9T3U1-F1
#
_cell.length_a   1.000
_cell.length_b   1.000
_cell.length_c   1.000
_cell.angle_alpha   90.00
_cell.angle_beta   90.00
_cell.angle_gamma   90.00
#
_symmetry.space_group_name_H-M   'P 1'
#
loop_
_entity.id
_entity.type
_entity.pdbx_description
1 polymer ?
#
loop_
_entity_poly.entity_id
_entity_poly.type
_entity_poly.pdbx_seq_one_letter_code
_entity_poly.pdbx_strand_id
1 'polypeptide(L)' 'MLVGIEVTAEDVRTGTVKHTNTCYFPMVAKDDEGQPAIVPGLRLETSENTRRFLEAIKRREV' A
#
# COMPACT_ATOMS: atom_id res chain seq x y z
N MET A 1 3.51 6.04 -6.78
CA MET A 1 2.46 5.42 -5.93
C MET A 1 3.13 4.76 -4.74
N LEU A 2 2.56 4.78 -3.54
CA LEU A 2 3.05 4.01 -2.40
C LEU A 2 2.07 2.89 -2.10
N VAL A 3 2.54 1.65 -2.03
CA VAL A 3 1.71 0.47 -1.77
C VAL A 3 2.06 -0.06 -0.39
N GLY A 4 1.08 -0.11 0.51
CA GLY A 4 1.20 -0.76 1.82
C GLY A 4 0.78 -2.21 1.73
N ILE A 5 1.61 -3.11 2.25
CA ILE A 5 1.36 -4.55 2.30
C ILE A 5 1.37 -4.99 3.76
N GLU A 6 0.30 -5.67 4.17
CA GLU A 6 0.23 -6.35 5.46
C GLU A 6 0.28 -7.87 5.21
N VAL A 7 1.23 -8.52 5.86
CA VAL A 7 1.44 -9.96 5.77
C VAL A 7 1.06 -10.60 7.10
N THR A 8 0.15 -11.56 7.03
CA THR A 8 -0.28 -12.38 8.16
C THR A 8 0.02 -13.85 7.88
N ALA A 9 0.28 -14.61 8.94
CA ALA A 9 0.38 -16.06 8.90
C ALA A 9 -0.82 -16.66 9.63
N GLU A 10 -1.44 -17.69 9.06
CA GLU A 10 -2.61 -18.37 9.63
C GLU A 10 -2.28 -19.85 9.89
N ASP A 11 -2.62 -20.32 11.08
CA ASP A 11 -2.70 -21.75 11.37
C ASP A 11 -4.08 -22.28 10.94
N VAL A 12 -4.11 -23.02 9.84
CA VAL A 12 -5.35 -23.55 9.22
C VAL A 12 -6.11 -24.55 10.09
N ARG A 13 -5.49 -25.13 11.12
CA ARG A 13 -6.15 -26.10 12.02
C ARG A 13 -6.86 -25.40 13.16
N THR A 14 -6.24 -24.35 13.71
CA THR A 14 -6.78 -23.61 14.85
C THR A 14 -7.50 -22.32 14.46
N GLY A 15 -7.31 -21.85 13.22
CA GLY A 15 -7.79 -20.55 12.74
C GLY A 15 -7.04 -19.37 13.33
N THR A 16 -5.89 -19.60 14.00
CA THR A 16 -5.13 -18.53 14.65
C THR A 16 -4.37 -17.73 13.60
N VAL A 17 -4.64 -16.42 13.52
CA VAL A 17 -3.94 -15.49 12.62
C VAL A 17 -2.95 -14.64 13.40
N LYS A 18 -1.71 -14.55 12.91
CA LYS A 18 -0.65 -13.73 13.50
C LYS A 18 -0.12 -12.74 12.46
N HIS A 19 0.07 -11.50 12.89
CA HIS A 19 0.77 -10.49 12.11
C HIS A 19 2.26 -10.85 11.94
N THR A 20 2.77 -10.74 10.71
CA THR A 20 4.16 -11.06 10.38
C THR A 20 4.95 -9.82 10.01
N ASN A 21 4.44 -9.04 9.05
CA ASN A 21 5.14 -7.86 8.55
C ASN A 21 4.17 -6.84 7.95
N THR A 22 4.44 -5.56 8.19
CA THR A 22 3.87 -4.47 7.41
C THR A 22 5.01 -3.73 6.72
N CYS A 23 4.91 -3.59 5.41
CA CYS A 23 5.90 -2.89 4.59
C CYS A 23 5.23 -1.97 3.56
N TYR A 24 6.02 -1.04 3.03
CA TYR A 24 5.58 -0.05 2.06
C TYR A 24 6.56 0.01 0.88
N PHE A 25 6.04 -0.10 -0.34
CA PHE A 25 6.85 -0.09 -1.56
C PHE A 25 6.52 1.13 -2.43
N PRO A 26 7.53 1.92 -2.84
CA PRO A 26 7.33 2.92 -3.88
C PRO A 26 7.25 2.22 -5.25
N MET A 27 6.17 2.50 -5.97
CA MET A 27 5.90 1.98 -7.31
C MET A 27 5.87 3.13 -8.33
N VAL A 28 6.46 2.88 -9.49
CA VAL A 28 6.52 3.80 -10.64
C VAL A 28 5.82 3.13 -11.83
N ALA A 29 4.78 3.76 -12.36
CA ALA A 29 4.14 3.29 -13.59
C ALA A 29 4.98 3.70 -14.80
N LYS A 30 5.03 2.82 -15.80
CA LYS A 30 5.69 3.08 -17.08
C LYS A 30 4.73 2.79 -18.23
N ASP A 31 4.88 3.51 -19.33
CA ASP A 31 4.19 3.21 -20.59
C ASP A 31 4.92 2.11 -21.38
N ASP A 32 4.41 1.78 -22.57
CA ASP A 32 4.95 0.74 -23.45
C ASP A 32 6.37 1.06 -23.95
N GLU A 33 6.77 2.33 -23.90
CA GLU A 33 8.11 2.82 -24.27
C GLU A 33 9.06 2.89 -23.06
N GLY A 34 8.58 2.51 -21.86
CA GLY A 34 9.33 2.46 -20.61
C GLY A 34 9.48 3.81 -19.92
N GLN A 35 8.80 4.86 -20.40
CA GLN A 35 8.81 6.19 -19.79
C GLN A 35 7.83 6.27 -18.61
N PRO A 36 8.07 7.12 -17.59
CA PRO A 36 7.15 7.28 -16.49
C PRO A 36 5.76 7.74 -16.95
N ALA A 37 4.73 6.96 -16.60
CA ALA A 37 3.35 7.25 -16.95
C ALA A 37 2.62 7.96 -15.79
N ILE A 38 1.68 8.84 -16.14
CA ILE A 38 0.81 9.50 -15.16
C ILE A 38 -0.13 8.45 -14.56
N VAL A 39 -0.09 8.34 -13.23
CA VAL A 39 -1.00 7.47 -12.47
C VAL A 39 -2.20 8.31 -12.01
N PRO A 40 -3.45 7.86 -12.25
CA PRO A 40 -4.64 8.52 -11.73
C PRO A 40 -4.62 8.63 -10.19
N GLY A 41 -5.20 9.70 -9.67
CA GLY A 41 -5.36 9.88 -8.23
C GLY A 41 -6.25 8.82 -7.59
N LEU A 42 -5.99 8.49 -6.32
CA LEU A 42 -6.81 7.56 -5.54
C LEU A 42 -8.12 8.23 -5.11
N ARG A 43 -9.24 7.55 -5.31
CA ARG A 43 -10.54 7.93 -4.73
C ARG A 43 -10.61 7.39 -3.31
N LEU A 44 -10.74 8.28 -2.33
CA LEU A 44 -10.78 7.92 -0.91
C LEU A 44 -12.24 7.87 -0.48
N GLU A 45 -12.79 6.65 -0.41
CA GLU A 45 -14.21 6.44 -0.10
C GLU A 45 -14.48 6.26 1.40
N THR A 46 -13.47 5.80 2.15
CA THR A 46 -13.59 5.54 3.59
C THR A 46 -12.67 6.44 4.41
N SER A 47 -13.02 6.62 5.69
CA SER A 47 -12.17 7.30 6.67
C SER A 47 -10.80 6.62 6.80
N GLU A 48 -10.76 5.29 6.71
CA GLU A 48 -9.52 4.54 6.73
C GLU A 48 -8.64 4.80 5.50
N ASN A 49 -9.23 4.87 4.30
CA ASN A 49 -8.50 5.24 3.09
C ASN A 49 -7.86 6.62 3.24
N THR A 50 -8.61 7.57 3.81
CA THR A 50 -8.13 8.93 4.09
C THR A 50 -6.95 8.93 5.08
N ARG A 51 -7.07 8.20 6.18
CA ARG A 51 -5.99 8.05 7.17
C ARG A 51 -4.73 7.46 6.52
N ARG A 52 -4.85 6.34 5.81
CA ARG A 52 -3.74 5.66 5.14
C ARG A 52 -3.07 6.56 4.10
N PHE A 53 -3.85 7.37 3.37
CA PHE A 53 -3.33 8.32 2.40
C PHE A 53 -2.50 9.44 3.04
N LEU A 54 -2.99 10.03 4.14
CA LEU A 54 -2.25 11.07 4.88
C LEU A 54 -0.96 10.52 5.51
N GLU A 55 -1.00 9.30 6.07
CA GLU A 55 0.20 8.63 6.59
C GLU A 55 1.22 8.36 5.49
N ALA A 56 0.78 7.95 4.29
CA ALA A 56 1.64 7.73 3.15
C ALA A 56 2.32 9.02 2.65
N ILE A 57 1.62 10.16 2.69
CA ILE A 57 2.22 11.47 2.36
C ILE A 57 3.34 11.79 3.36
N LYS A 58 3.07 11.70 4.67
CA LYS A 58 4.08 11.97 5.70
C LYS A 58 5.31 11.08 5.57
N ARG A 59 5.12 9.79 5.23
CA ARG A 59 6.24 8.86 5.02
C ARG A 59 7.09 9.17 3.80
N ARG A 60 6.56 9.89 2.80
CA ARG A 60 7.32 10.29 1.61
C ARG A 60 8.21 11.51 1.87
N GLU A 61 7.94 12.26 2.94
CA GLU A 61 8.69 13.46 3.32
C GLU A 61 9.92 13.16 4.19
N VAL A 62 10.01 11.94 4.74
CA VAL A 62 11.14 11.45 5.54
C VAL A 62 12.13 10.72 4.64
#